data_AF-A0A0K8Q321-F1
#
_entry.id   AF-A0A0K8Q321-F1
#
_cell.length_a   1.000
_cell.length_b   1.000
_cell.length_c   1.000
_cell.angle_alpha   90.00
_cell.angle_beta   90.00
_cell.angle_gamma   90.00
#
_symmetry.space_group_name_H-M   'P 1'
#
loop_
_entity.id
_entity.type
_entity.pdbx_description
1 polymer ?
#
loop_
_entity_poly.entity_id
_entity_poly.type
_entity_poly.pdbx_seq_one_letter_code
_entity_poly.pdbx_strand_id
1 'polypeptide(L)'
;MTLHCTLVRGPSSGSPAPPLELTIEAPPGTLGDALQEALSAQFGTGPLTVNGVALPSVPLGVNPLTNGAVLVDGEVPLHTSHGDPGGSPLMLLVHSGPAAGMIVPLQRGTFRIGRSGTEIVIADPAMSREHARLEVSQTAVGLVDLGSVNGTLVDGRKINTQLCPRTP
;
A
#
# COMPACT_ATOMS: atom_id res chain seq x y z
N MET A 1 -22.04 -22.66 5.45
CA MET A 1 -21.82 -21.91 4.20
C MET A 1 -20.56 -22.42 3.55
N THR A 2 -20.48 -22.29 2.23
CA THR A 2 -19.31 -22.70 1.44
C THR A 2 -18.60 -21.45 0.97
N LEU A 3 -17.29 -21.38 1.21
CA LEU A 3 -16.40 -20.30 0.80
C LEU A 3 -15.33 -20.87 -0.13
N HIS A 4 -15.24 -20.34 -1.35
CA HIS A 4 -14.15 -20.63 -2.28
C HIS A 4 -13.12 -19.50 -2.20
N CYS A 5 -11.86 -19.83 -1.96
CA CYS A 5 -10.78 -18.84 -1.86
C CYS A 5 -9.44 -19.42 -2.31
N THR A 6 -8.49 -18.56 -2.63
CA THR A 6 -7.14 -18.98 -3.05
C THR A 6 -6.14 -18.67 -1.93
N LEU A 7 -5.34 -19.64 -1.52
CA LEU A 7 -4.19 -19.42 -0.63
C LEU A 7 -2.93 -19.17 -1.46
N VAL A 8 -2.26 -18.05 -1.22
CA VAL A 8 -1.03 -17.62 -1.89
C VAL A 8 0.08 -17.47 -0.86
N ARG A 9 1.28 -18.00 -1.16
CA ARG A 9 2.47 -17.78 -0.34
C ARG A 9 3.10 -16.45 -0.69
N GLY A 10 3.08 -15.50 0.25
CA GLY A 10 3.72 -14.20 0.11
C GLY A 10 5.25 -14.29 0.20
N PRO A 11 5.97 -13.21 -0.17
CA PRO A 11 7.44 -13.17 -0.11
C PRO A 11 8.01 -13.32 1.31
N SER A 12 7.22 -13.00 2.34
CA SER A 12 7.57 -13.17 3.75
C SER A 12 7.19 -14.56 4.31
N SER A 13 6.60 -15.44 3.51
CA SER A 13 6.25 -16.79 3.94
C SER A 13 7.51 -17.62 4.17
N GLY A 14 7.49 -18.50 5.17
CA GLY A 14 8.62 -19.38 5.49
C GLY A 14 8.95 -20.40 4.40
N SER A 15 8.08 -20.56 3.39
CA SER A 15 8.29 -21.45 2.25
C SER A 15 7.47 -21.01 1.04
N PRO A 16 8.09 -20.77 -0.13
CA PRO A 16 7.37 -20.49 -1.36
C PRO A 16 6.61 -21.74 -1.85
N ALA A 17 5.34 -21.57 -2.24
CA ALA A 17 4.51 -22.62 -2.83
C ALA A 17 3.57 -22.03 -3.88
N PRO A 18 3.12 -22.81 -4.88
CA PRO A 18 2.13 -22.35 -5.84
C PRO A 18 0.80 -22.01 -5.15
N PRO A 19 -0.02 -21.12 -5.75
CA PRO A 19 -1.36 -20.84 -5.25
C PRO A 19 -2.20 -22.11 -5.13
N LEU A 20 -2.98 -22.22 -4.06
CA LEU A 20 -3.86 -23.35 -3.78
C LEU A 20 -5.32 -22.89 -3.72
N GLU A 21 -6.17 -23.50 -4.54
CA GLU A 21 -7.61 -23.29 -4.48
C GLU A 21 -8.21 -24.08 -3.31
N LEU A 22 -8.97 -23.40 -2.46
CA LEU A 22 -9.57 -23.95 -1.25
C LEU A 22 -11.08 -23.85 -1.33
N THR A 23 -11.74 -24.88 -0.80
CA THR A 23 -13.17 -24.86 -0.50
C THR A 23 -13.35 -25.09 0.98
N ILE A 24 -13.93 -24.10 1.67
CA ILE A 24 -14.09 -24.09 3.12
C ILE A 24 -15.57 -24.25 3.43
N GLU A 25 -15.89 -25.22 4.29
CA GLU A 25 -17.22 -25.40 4.84
C GLU A 25 -17.21 -24.99 6.31
N ALA A 26 -17.97 -23.95 6.64
CA ALA A 26 -18.04 -23.43 8.01
C ALA A 26 -19.47 -22.94 8.32
N PRO A 27 -19.89 -22.92 9.60
CA PRO A 27 -21.11 -22.23 10.01
C PRO A 27 -21.11 -20.76 9.55
N PRO A 28 -22.26 -20.18 9.19
CA PRO A 28 -22.34 -18.74 8.88
C PRO A 28 -21.85 -17.89 10.07
N GLY A 29 -21.07 -16.85 9.80
CA GLY A 29 -20.55 -15.95 10.84
C GLY A 29 -19.34 -16.47 11.62
N THR A 30 -18.77 -17.62 11.24
CA THR A 30 -17.46 -18.06 11.77
C THR A 30 -16.40 -16.97 11.56
N LEU A 31 -15.66 -16.64 12.61
CA LEU A 31 -14.54 -15.72 12.53
C LEU A 31 -13.35 -16.37 11.84
N GLY A 32 -12.55 -15.58 11.12
CA GLY A 32 -11.38 -16.05 10.40
C GLY A 32 -10.26 -16.61 11.27
N ASP A 33 -10.35 -16.50 12.60
CA ASP A 33 -9.38 -17.09 13.54
C ASP A 33 -9.36 -18.62 13.43
N ALA A 34 -10.53 -19.26 13.45
CA ALA A 34 -10.67 -20.70 13.27
C ALA A 34 -10.19 -21.16 11.87
N LEU A 35 -10.36 -20.32 10.86
CA LEU A 35 -9.83 -20.58 9.52
C LEU A 35 -8.31 -20.48 9.49
N GLN A 36 -7.72 -19.48 10.15
CA GLN A 36 -6.28 -19.35 10.27
C GLN A 36 -5.68 -20.56 10.98
N GLU A 37 -6.22 -20.97 12.12
CA GLU A 37 -5.75 -22.16 12.84
C GLU A 37 -5.78 -23.41 11.95
N ALA A 38 -6.88 -23.63 11.22
CA ALA A 38 -7.02 -24.77 10.31
C ALA A 38 -5.97 -24.75 9.19
N LEU A 39 -5.74 -23.59 8.56
CA LEU A 39 -4.76 -23.44 7.49
C LEU A 39 -3.32 -23.55 7.99
N SER A 40 -3.03 -23.00 9.17
CA SER A 40 -1.72 -23.17 9.83
C SER A 40 -1.46 -24.63 10.15
N ALA A 41 -2.46 -25.37 10.66
CA ALA A 41 -2.32 -26.79 10.95
C ALA A 41 -2.17 -27.65 9.68
N GLN A 42 -2.94 -27.36 8.63
CA GLN A 42 -2.98 -28.21 7.43
C GLN A 42 -1.86 -27.90 6.44
N PHE A 43 -1.48 -26.63 6.32
CA PHE A 43 -0.55 -26.16 5.29
C PHE A 43 0.71 -25.51 5.88
N GLY A 44 0.84 -25.36 7.21
CA GLY A 44 1.99 -24.71 7.82
C GLY A 44 2.10 -23.23 7.43
N THR A 45 0.97 -22.53 7.29
CA THR A 45 0.96 -21.08 7.08
C THR A 45 1.31 -20.32 8.35
N GLY A 46 1.95 -19.16 8.19
CA GLY A 46 2.08 -18.15 9.23
C GLY A 46 0.80 -17.30 9.36
N PRO A 47 0.92 -16.03 9.80
CA PRO A 47 -0.19 -15.10 9.81
C PRO A 47 -0.78 -14.92 8.41
N LEU A 48 -2.11 -14.96 8.31
CA LEU A 48 -2.82 -14.82 7.05
C LEU A 48 -3.52 -13.47 6.94
N THR A 49 -3.56 -12.93 5.74
CA THR A 49 -4.32 -11.72 5.43
C THR A 49 -5.21 -11.85 4.20
N VAL A 50 -6.26 -11.04 4.18
CA VAL A 50 -7.18 -10.90 3.05
C VAL A 50 -7.37 -9.40 2.76
N ASN A 51 -7.03 -8.97 1.54
CA ASN A 51 -6.94 -7.53 1.20
C ASN A 51 -6.13 -6.70 2.22
N GLY A 52 -5.07 -7.28 2.79
CA GLY A 52 -4.21 -6.63 3.79
C GLY A 52 -4.80 -6.56 5.22
N VAL A 53 -6.02 -7.05 5.44
CA VAL A 53 -6.62 -7.17 6.77
C VAL A 53 -6.25 -8.52 7.37
N ALA A 54 -5.90 -8.54 8.66
CA ALA A 54 -5.59 -9.76 9.39
C ALA A 54 -6.81 -10.70 9.40
N LEU A 55 -6.62 -11.93 8.91
CA LEU A 55 -7.67 -12.94 8.78
C LEU A 55 -8.46 -13.18 10.09
N PRO A 56 -7.83 -13.24 11.29
CA PRO A 56 -8.54 -13.49 12.54
C PRO A 56 -9.68 -12.51 12.85
N SER A 57 -9.59 -11.28 12.34
CA SER A 57 -10.57 -10.22 12.62
C SER A 57 -11.75 -10.18 11.63
N VAL A 58 -11.76 -11.04 10.61
CA VAL A 58 -12.75 -10.98 9.51
C VAL A 58 -13.71 -12.17 9.57
N PRO A 59 -15.04 -11.94 9.68
CA PRO A 59 -16.01 -13.02 9.57
C PRO A 59 -16.05 -13.59 8.14
N LEU A 60 -16.13 -14.92 8.01
CA LEU A 60 -16.30 -15.55 6.71
C LEU A 60 -17.65 -15.13 6.10
N GLY A 61 -17.66 -14.94 4.78
CA GLY A 61 -18.83 -14.47 4.03
C GLY A 61 -19.07 -12.97 4.09
N VAL A 62 -18.28 -12.22 4.85
CA VAL A 62 -18.32 -10.75 4.92
C VAL A 62 -17.11 -10.18 4.20
N ASN A 63 -17.27 -9.09 3.45
CA ASN A 63 -16.14 -8.44 2.79
C ASN A 63 -15.06 -8.06 3.83
N PRO A 64 -13.77 -8.37 3.57
CA PRO A 64 -13.22 -8.88 2.31
C PRO A 64 -13.16 -10.42 2.15
N LEU A 65 -13.59 -11.21 3.14
CA LEU A 65 -13.54 -12.69 3.15
C LEU A 65 -14.80 -13.32 2.51
N THR A 66 -15.05 -13.00 1.24
CA THR A 66 -16.15 -13.54 0.42
C THR A 66 -15.65 -14.54 -0.62
N ASN A 67 -16.57 -15.19 -1.36
CA ASN A 67 -16.18 -16.08 -2.47
C ASN A 67 -15.23 -15.38 -3.45
N GLY A 68 -14.14 -16.06 -3.80
CA GLY A 68 -13.03 -15.53 -4.60
C GLY A 68 -11.98 -14.75 -3.79
N ALA A 69 -12.08 -14.70 -2.47
CA ALA A 69 -11.07 -14.06 -1.63
C ALA A 69 -9.69 -14.71 -1.83
N VAL A 70 -8.63 -13.89 -1.76
CA VAL A 70 -7.25 -14.36 -1.79
C VAL A 70 -6.66 -14.20 -0.40
N LEU A 71 -6.25 -15.32 0.18
CA LEU A 71 -5.54 -15.40 1.45
C LEU A 71 -4.04 -15.37 1.16
N VAL A 72 -3.34 -14.43 1.76
CA VAL A 72 -1.89 -14.29 1.61
C VAL A 72 -1.22 -14.73 2.91
N ASP A 73 -0.36 -15.74 2.81
CA ASP A 73 0.52 -16.21 3.89
C ASP A 73 1.77 -15.34 3.96
N GLY A 74 1.94 -14.68 5.09
CA GLY A 74 3.02 -13.76 5.37
C GLY A 74 2.52 -12.63 6.24
N GLU A 75 3.37 -12.22 7.18
CA GLU A 75 3.14 -11.01 7.94
C GLU A 75 3.01 -9.85 6.94
N VAL A 76 1.88 -9.12 7.00
CA VAL A 76 1.91 -7.74 6.51
C VAL A 76 3.03 -7.12 7.32
N PRO A 77 4.12 -6.64 6.72
CA PRO A 77 5.06 -5.90 7.52
C PRO A 77 4.22 -4.87 8.26
N LEU A 78 4.38 -4.79 9.57
CA LEU A 78 3.93 -3.64 10.34
C LEU A 78 4.73 -2.40 9.86
N HIS A 79 4.76 -2.11 8.56
CA HIS A 79 4.56 -0.75 8.13
C HIS A 79 3.24 -0.38 8.74
N THR A 80 3.31 0.46 9.77
CA THR A 80 2.22 1.15 10.45
C THR A 80 1.29 1.75 9.39
N SER A 81 0.46 0.88 8.82
CA SER A 81 -0.54 1.20 7.84
C SER A 81 -1.71 1.71 8.65
N HIS A 82 -1.58 2.97 9.06
CA HIS A 82 -2.73 3.86 9.09
C HIS A 82 -3.18 4.14 7.64
N GLY A 83 -3.25 3.13 6.78
CA GLY A 83 -3.90 3.19 5.49
C GLY A 83 -5.37 2.93 5.76
N ASP A 84 -6.15 4.00 5.75
CA ASP A 84 -7.60 3.91 5.80
C ASP A 84 -8.09 2.99 4.67
N PRO A 85 -8.79 1.87 4.97
CA PRO A 85 -9.26 0.93 3.95
C PRO A 85 -10.31 1.53 2.99
N GLY A 86 -10.70 2.81 3.17
CA GLY A 86 -11.59 3.56 2.29
C GLY A 86 -10.95 4.74 1.56
N GLY A 87 -9.64 5.00 1.71
CA GLY A 87 -8.97 6.12 1.05
C GLY A 87 -8.47 5.77 -0.35
N SER A 88 -8.93 6.47 -1.40
CA SER A 88 -8.38 6.35 -2.75
C SER A 88 -6.84 6.47 -2.72
N PRO A 89 -6.09 5.53 -3.33
CA PRO A 89 -4.64 5.55 -3.29
C PRO A 89 -4.12 6.78 -4.03
N LEU A 90 -3.20 7.53 -3.42
CA LEU A 90 -2.54 8.66 -4.08
C LEU A 90 -1.35 8.16 -4.88
N MET A 91 -1.17 8.72 -6.07
CA MET A 91 -0.08 8.38 -6.99
C MET A 91 0.62 9.65 -7.42
N LEU A 92 1.95 9.68 -7.34
CA LEU A 92 2.77 10.68 -8.00
C LEU A 92 3.15 10.17 -9.39
N LEU A 93 2.66 10.85 -10.42
CA LEU A 93 3.00 10.56 -11.81
C LEU A 93 3.99 11.61 -12.33
N VAL A 94 5.12 11.15 -12.86
CA VAL A 94 6.04 12.01 -13.61
C VAL A 94 5.53 12.13 -15.04
N HIS A 95 4.94 13.28 -15.36
CA HIS A 95 4.32 13.52 -16.67
C HIS A 95 5.33 13.74 -17.80
N SER A 96 6.49 14.34 -17.52
CA SER A 96 7.48 14.72 -18.54
C SER A 96 8.90 14.75 -17.97
N GLY A 97 9.90 14.81 -18.85
CA GLY A 97 11.32 14.77 -18.49
C GLY A 97 11.92 13.36 -18.55
N PRO A 98 13.17 13.17 -18.06
CA PRO A 98 13.90 11.91 -18.19
C PRO A 98 13.24 10.70 -17.50
N ALA A 99 12.40 10.95 -16.49
CA ALA A 99 11.66 9.93 -15.76
C ALA A 99 10.17 9.87 -16.14
N ALA A 100 9.79 10.40 -17.31
CA ALA A 100 8.40 10.38 -17.76
C ALA A 100 7.81 8.96 -17.75
N GLY A 101 6.58 8.82 -17.24
CA GLY A 101 5.91 7.54 -17.06
C GLY A 101 6.21 6.84 -15.74
N MET A 102 7.14 7.36 -14.92
CA MET A 102 7.34 6.87 -13.56
C MET A 102 6.10 7.17 -12.71
N ILE A 103 5.59 6.12 -12.04
CA ILE A 103 4.46 6.20 -11.10
C ILE A 103 4.96 5.75 -9.74
N VAL A 104 4.76 6.58 -8.72
CA VAL A 104 5.14 6.28 -7.34
C VAL A 104 3.89 6.26 -6.47
N PRO A 105 3.54 5.11 -5.85
CA PRO A 105 2.46 5.08 -4.88
C PRO A 105 2.83 5.89 -3.64
N LEU A 106 1.95 6.80 -3.25
CA LEU A 106 2.14 7.66 -2.08
C LEU A 106 1.31 7.15 -0.90
N GLN A 107 2.02 6.72 0.13
CA GLN A 107 1.42 6.42 1.44
C GLN A 107 1.42 7.68 2.32
N ARG A 108 0.75 7.62 3.47
CA ARG A 108 0.85 8.69 4.47
C ARG A 108 2.27 8.77 5.01
N GLY A 109 2.80 9.98 5.15
CA GLY A 109 4.18 10.20 5.61
C GLY A 109 4.88 11.32 4.85
N THR A 110 6.20 11.36 4.99
CA THR A 110 7.05 12.40 4.42
C THR A 110 8.03 11.79 3.45
N PHE A 111 8.12 12.36 2.25
CA PHE A 111 9.00 11.91 1.18
C PHE A 111 9.83 13.08 0.68
N ARG A 112 11.12 12.90 0.46
CA ARG A 112 11.93 13.87 -0.27
C ARG A 112 11.95 13.49 -1.75
N ILE A 113 11.86 14.51 -2.58
CA ILE A 113 11.95 14.43 -4.03
C ILE A 113 13.24 15.13 -4.44
N GLY A 114 14.04 14.44 -5.25
CA GLY A 114 15.31 15.01 -5.68
C GLY A 114 16.02 14.14 -6.72
N ARG A 115 17.17 14.65 -7.18
CA ARG A 115 17.97 14.00 -8.21
C ARG A 115 18.69 12.75 -7.70
N SER A 116 18.98 12.67 -6.41
CA SER A 116 19.75 11.58 -5.81
C SER A 116 19.70 11.62 -4.28
N GLY A 117 19.71 10.46 -3.61
CA GLY A 117 19.82 10.39 -2.16
C GLY A 117 18.52 10.72 -1.40
N THR A 118 17.39 10.62 -2.08
CA THR A 118 16.04 10.89 -1.56
C THR A 118 15.14 9.66 -1.70
N GLU A 119 13.98 9.65 -1.05
CA GLU A 119 13.02 8.54 -1.15
C GLU A 119 12.41 8.45 -2.56
N ILE A 120 12.16 9.61 -3.19
CA ILE A 120 11.69 9.71 -4.57
C ILE A 120 12.82 10.30 -5.41
N VAL A 121 13.48 9.45 -6.20
CA VAL A 121 14.61 9.85 -7.04
C VAL A 121 14.14 10.07 -8.47
N ILE A 122 14.27 11.30 -8.96
CA ILE A 122 14.04 11.68 -10.35
C ILE A 122 15.38 12.18 -10.89
N ALA A 123 16.09 11.35 -11.65
CA ALA A 123 17.44 11.61 -12.15
C ALA A 123 17.47 12.67 -13.28
N ASP A 124 16.88 13.84 -13.03
CA ASP A 124 16.83 14.98 -13.91
C ASP A 124 17.98 15.96 -13.60
N PRO A 125 18.83 16.32 -14.58
CA PRO A 125 19.90 17.30 -14.39
C PRO A 125 19.44 18.68 -13.90
N ALA A 126 18.20 19.09 -14.21
CA ALA A 126 17.61 20.35 -13.76
C ALA A 126 17.06 20.28 -12.32
N MET A 127 17.04 19.10 -11.70
CA MET A 127 16.59 18.92 -10.33
C MET A 127 17.77 18.99 -9.34
N SER A 128 17.52 19.55 -8.15
CA SER A 128 18.49 19.57 -7.05
C SER A 128 18.59 18.18 -6.43
N ARG A 129 19.71 17.87 -5.74
CA ARG A 129 19.89 16.57 -5.06
C ARG A 129 18.76 16.28 -4.08
N GLU A 130 18.42 17.27 -3.26
CA GLU A 130 17.20 17.35 -2.45
C GLU A 130 16.46 18.60 -2.94
N HIS A 131 15.34 18.43 -3.64
CA HIS A 131 14.66 19.55 -4.33
C HIS A 131 13.42 20.00 -3.57
N ALA A 132 12.57 19.04 -3.20
CA ALA A 132 11.33 19.32 -2.48
C ALA A 132 11.03 18.20 -1.48
N ARG A 133 10.15 18.49 -0.53
CA ARG A 133 9.61 17.56 0.46
C ARG A 133 8.09 17.51 0.31
N LEU A 134 7.58 16.30 0.15
CA LEU A 134 6.15 16.01 0.06
C LEU A 134 5.68 15.43 1.40
N GLU A 135 4.59 15.97 1.93
CA GLU A 135 3.96 15.52 3.18
C GLU A 135 2.54 15.06 2.87
N VAL A 136 2.28 13.76 3.01
CA VAL A 136 0.99 13.16 2.69
C VAL A 136 0.25 12.85 3.99
N SER A 137 -0.87 13.53 4.20
CA SER A 137 -1.74 13.32 5.36
C SER A 137 -3.07 12.69 4.97
N GLN A 138 -3.97 12.52 5.94
CA GLN A 138 -5.31 11.99 5.67
C GLN A 138 -6.16 12.97 4.86
N THR A 139 -5.99 14.28 5.06
CA THR A 139 -6.88 15.33 4.55
C THR A 139 -6.21 16.25 3.55
N ALA A 140 -4.88 16.21 3.42
CA ALA A 140 -4.14 17.12 2.54
C ALA A 140 -2.79 16.53 2.11
N VAL A 141 -2.25 17.07 1.02
CA VAL A 141 -0.90 16.87 0.53
C VAL A 141 -0.14 18.20 0.61
N GLY A 142 0.92 18.24 1.40
CA GLY A 142 1.83 19.37 1.50
C GLY A 142 3.03 19.19 0.58
N LEU A 143 3.52 20.28 0.00
CA LEU A 143 4.74 20.32 -0.81
C LEU A 143 5.59 21.52 -0.37
N VAL A 144 6.84 21.27 0.00
CA VAL A 144 7.79 22.27 0.49
C VAL A 144 9.03 22.27 -0.40
N ASP A 145 9.41 23.41 -0.95
CA ASP A 145 10.68 23.57 -1.64
C ASP A 145 11.84 23.61 -0.62
N LEU A 146 12.92 22.88 -0.88
CA LEU A 146 14.08 22.78 0.04
C LEU A 146 15.23 23.73 -0.34
N GLY A 147 14.92 24.86 -0.97
CA GLY A 147 15.92 25.79 -1.49
C GLY A 147 16.49 25.31 -2.82
N SER A 148 15.63 24.79 -3.69
CA SER A 148 16.06 24.27 -4.97
C SER A 148 16.54 25.36 -5.93
N VAL A 149 17.46 25.01 -6.85
CA VAL A 149 18.07 26.00 -7.76
C VAL A 149 17.05 26.61 -8.71
N ASN A 150 16.15 25.79 -9.26
CA ASN A 150 15.15 26.23 -10.22
C ASN A 150 13.82 26.63 -9.56
N GLY A 151 13.63 26.29 -8.28
CA GLY A 151 12.39 26.47 -7.53
C GLY A 151 11.34 25.42 -7.88
N THR A 152 10.41 25.21 -6.94
CA THR A 152 9.23 24.36 -7.13
C THR A 152 8.03 25.20 -7.57
N LEU A 153 7.21 24.68 -8.50
CA LEU A 153 5.99 25.32 -8.96
C LEU A 153 4.77 24.43 -8.72
N VAL A 154 3.64 25.04 -8.33
CA VAL A 154 2.31 24.42 -8.30
C VAL A 154 1.37 25.30 -9.12
N ASP A 155 0.65 24.69 -10.06
CA ASP A 155 -0.25 25.38 -11.00
C ASP A 155 0.42 26.60 -11.69
N GLY A 156 1.68 26.43 -12.07
CA GLY A 156 2.49 27.45 -12.74
C GLY A 156 3.02 28.58 -11.84
N ARG A 157 2.81 28.51 -10.52
CA ARG A 157 3.27 29.52 -9.57
C ARG A 157 4.39 28.97 -8.70
N LYS A 158 5.48 29.74 -8.54
CA LYS A 158 6.57 29.38 -7.63
C LYS A 158 6.08 29.36 -6.19
N ILE A 159 6.45 28.32 -5.44
CA ILE A 159 6.08 28.14 -4.05
C ILE A 159 7.33 27.86 -3.20
N ASN A 160 7.24 28.25 -1.92
CA ASN A 160 8.12 27.72 -0.88
C ASN A 160 7.41 26.61 -0.10
N THR A 161 6.11 26.78 0.13
CA THR A 161 5.24 25.79 0.75
C THR A 161 3.88 25.86 0.08
N GLN A 162 3.26 24.72 -0.15
CA GLN A 162 1.90 24.59 -0.66
C GLN A 162 1.20 23.48 0.09
N LEU A 163 -0.06 23.71 0.48
CA LEU A 163 -0.93 22.69 1.02
C LEU A 163 -2.12 22.52 0.08
N CYS A 164 -2.34 21.30 -0.39
CA CYS A 164 -3.42 20.93 -1.28
C CYS A 164 -4.38 20.01 -0.52
N PRO A 165 -5.61 20.46 -0.21
CA PRO A 165 -6.62 19.58 0.39
C PRO A 165 -6.89 18.38 -0.52
N ARG A 166 -7.09 17.20 0.09
CA ARG A 166 -7.59 16.04 -0.65
C ARG A 166 -9.08 16.27 -0.88
N THR A 167 -9.44 16.62 -2.11
CA THR A 167 -10.85 16.62 -2.52
C THR A 167 -11.37 15.18 -2.43
N PRO A 168 -12.52 14.92 -1.78
CA PRO A 168 -13.12 13.60 -1.71
C PRO A 168 -13.53 13.07 -3.09
#